data_AF-A0A1J9QZ78-F1
#
_entry.id   AF-A0A1J9QZ78-F1
#
_cell.length_a   1.000
_cell.length_b   1.000
_cell.length_c   1.000
_cell.angle_alpha   90.00
_cell.angle_beta   90.00
_cell.angle_gamma   90.00
#
_symmetry.space_group_name_H-M   'P 1'
#
loop_
_entity.id
_entity.type
_entity.pdbx_description
1 polymer ?
#
loop_
_entity_poly.entity_id
_entity_poly.type
_entity_poly.pdbx_seq_one_letter_code
_entity_poly.pdbx_strand_id
1 'polypeptide(L)'
;MILRPPLLRNAPPLHNAAPLCLRCLRRLERSKLPPARRLLSTSRAVNDAAIAARNPRTPFKKEYFWANAVLDDVLQGARRGVWSTAVPGRNADNNKDDAAAAAPSTLHDQPKITHVVGTHATAGTELANELPHRRRKRLREEAKQQAASETEIRPDASAALSTSAQALPAQSLRRRFFTYLALTKPRLSFLIVLTATVPYAIYPVPALLAPAATSTPSLSTLTLLFLTTGTALSSASANTFNMLFEPAHDAKMSRTKNRPLVRGLVSKRAALVFALATGAAGLASLHYGVNPTVAFLGGLNIALYAAVYTPLKRLSVVNTWVGAVVGGIPPLMGWTAAAGQCATGAGAWHELLLGPGSAGGWLLGALLFAWQFPHFNALSWTIREEYRNAGYRMLAWTNARMNGRVALRYSLLMFPVCVGLAAVGVTDWGFVATSSAINGWMTYAAARFWWYEGARGTARALFWASVWHLPIVLVLAMAHKKGLWQRVWNSVVGEPVVEEDEEEDDEYWDEDEDEQKAVPQPPGKPLVPVAGR
;
A
#
# COMPACT_ATOMS: atom_id res chain seq x y z
N MET A 1 -16.86 -66.78 -41.17
CA MET A 1 -18.11 -67.20 -40.49
C MET A 1 -17.82 -67.15 -39.00
N ILE A 2 -18.43 -66.28 -38.18
CA ILE A 2 -19.86 -66.15 -37.86
C ILE A 2 -20.39 -67.46 -37.22
N LEU A 3 -20.61 -67.47 -35.90
CA LEU A 3 -21.95 -67.59 -35.28
C LEU A 3 -21.94 -67.54 -33.73
N ARG A 4 -23.10 -67.17 -33.19
CA ARG A 4 -23.60 -67.12 -31.79
C ARG A 4 -24.75 -68.16 -31.71
N PRO A 5 -25.56 -68.30 -30.64
CA PRO A 5 -25.43 -68.05 -29.18
C PRO A 5 -25.86 -69.33 -28.38
N PRO A 6 -26.88 -69.37 -27.46
CA PRO A 6 -27.13 -68.69 -26.17
C PRO A 6 -27.30 -69.65 -24.95
N LEU A 7 -27.63 -69.05 -23.77
CA LEU A 7 -28.57 -69.49 -22.71
C LEU A 7 -28.01 -69.67 -21.28
N LEU A 8 -28.80 -69.20 -20.31
CA LEU A 8 -28.71 -69.45 -18.86
C LEU A 8 -30.14 -69.57 -18.29
N ARG A 9 -30.29 -70.20 -17.11
CA ARG A 9 -31.57 -70.76 -16.61
C ARG A 9 -32.01 -70.18 -15.25
N ASN A 10 -33.28 -70.39 -14.91
CA ASN A 10 -34.05 -69.75 -13.83
C ASN A 10 -33.73 -70.22 -12.39
N ALA A 11 -34.51 -69.63 -11.45
CA ALA A 11 -35.10 -70.21 -10.20
C ALA A 11 -34.42 -69.92 -8.84
N PRO A 12 -35.16 -69.98 -7.70
CA PRO A 12 -36.62 -69.77 -7.47
C PRO A 12 -36.90 -68.88 -6.19
N PRO A 13 -38.11 -68.83 -5.57
CA PRO A 13 -38.53 -67.74 -4.65
C PRO A 13 -38.77 -68.16 -3.17
N LEU A 14 -39.30 -67.24 -2.34
CA LEU A 14 -39.82 -67.51 -0.99
C LEU A 14 -41.18 -66.82 -0.71
N HIS A 15 -41.80 -67.13 0.43
CA HIS A 15 -43.26 -67.25 0.60
C HIS A 15 -43.92 -66.28 1.59
N ASN A 16 -45.27 -66.23 1.52
CA ASN A 16 -46.25 -65.76 2.50
C ASN A 16 -46.42 -64.25 2.75
N ALA A 17 -47.70 -63.82 2.75
CA ALA A 17 -48.17 -62.49 3.13
C ALA A 17 -49.52 -62.60 3.84
N ALA A 18 -49.84 -61.63 4.72
CA ALA A 18 -51.15 -61.49 5.35
C ALA A 18 -51.96 -60.34 4.69
N PRO A 19 -53.29 -60.47 4.54
CA PRO A 19 -54.09 -59.54 3.74
C PRO A 19 -54.40 -58.22 4.47
N LEU A 20 -54.15 -57.09 3.80
CA LEU A 20 -54.55 -55.75 4.26
C LEU A 20 -55.92 -55.33 3.73
N CYS A 21 -56.64 -54.54 4.52
CA CYS A 21 -58.03 -54.15 4.27
C CYS A 21 -58.25 -53.33 2.97
N LEU A 22 -59.36 -53.61 2.29
CA LEU A 22 -59.79 -53.04 1.00
C LEU A 22 -59.88 -51.50 0.97
N ARG A 23 -60.06 -50.84 2.14
CA ARG A 23 -60.02 -49.36 2.27
C ARG A 23 -58.61 -48.78 2.08
N CYS A 24 -57.55 -49.53 2.35
CA CYS A 24 -56.17 -49.10 2.09
C CYS A 24 -55.81 -49.23 0.60
N LEU A 25 -56.25 -50.31 -0.02
CA LEU A 25 -56.01 -50.63 -1.44
C LEU A 25 -56.56 -49.52 -2.37
N ARG A 26 -57.78 -49.05 -2.10
CA ARG A 26 -58.41 -47.94 -2.84
C ARG A 26 -57.74 -46.56 -2.70
N ARG A 27 -56.76 -46.39 -1.79
CA ARG A 27 -55.90 -45.17 -1.75
C ARG A 27 -54.66 -45.28 -2.64
N LEU A 28 -54.30 -46.48 -3.11
CA LEU A 28 -53.15 -46.71 -4.01
C LEU A 28 -53.56 -46.79 -5.50
N GLU A 29 -54.81 -47.14 -5.80
CA GLU A 29 -55.32 -47.30 -7.18
C GLU A 29 -55.55 -45.99 -7.98
N ARG A 30 -55.27 -44.83 -7.40
CA ARG A 30 -55.11 -43.53 -8.10
C ARG A 30 -53.62 -43.17 -8.02
N SER A 31 -52.71 -43.69 -8.85
CA SER A 31 -52.69 -43.79 -10.33
C SER A 31 -52.96 -42.44 -11.04
N LYS A 32 -52.19 -42.02 -12.05
CA LYS A 32 -51.33 -42.78 -12.99
C LYS A 32 -49.93 -42.17 -13.24
N LEU A 33 -49.05 -43.02 -13.74
CA LEU A 33 -47.71 -42.85 -14.37
C LEU A 33 -47.60 -44.02 -15.39
N PRO A 34 -46.55 -44.21 -16.24
CA PRO A 34 -45.33 -43.44 -16.56
C PRO A 34 -45.35 -43.12 -18.10
N PRO A 35 -44.29 -43.19 -18.97
CA PRO A 35 -42.82 -43.35 -18.83
C PRO A 35 -42.00 -42.29 -19.63
N ALA A 36 -40.65 -42.30 -19.72
CA ALA A 36 -39.68 -43.38 -19.53
C ALA A 36 -38.22 -42.93 -19.24
N ARG A 37 -37.37 -43.90 -18.84
CA ARG A 37 -35.88 -43.97 -18.95
C ARG A 37 -35.07 -42.99 -18.05
N ARG A 38 -34.02 -43.39 -17.31
CA ARG A 38 -33.38 -44.67 -16.86
C ARG A 38 -32.88 -44.43 -15.42
N LEU A 39 -33.03 -45.35 -14.45
CA LEU A 39 -32.07 -46.41 -14.04
C LEU A 39 -30.58 -45.97 -14.04
N LEU A 40 -29.71 -46.24 -13.05
CA LEU A 40 -29.74 -46.89 -11.71
C LEU A 40 -28.35 -46.54 -11.07
N SER A 41 -28.14 -46.18 -9.79
CA SER A 41 -28.07 -47.01 -8.55
C SER A 41 -27.33 -48.36 -8.74
N THR A 42 -26.42 -48.86 -7.90
CA THR A 42 -25.85 -48.47 -6.57
C THR A 42 -24.38 -49.03 -6.56
N SER A 43 -23.57 -49.29 -5.51
CA SER A 43 -23.76 -49.39 -4.05
C SER A 43 -22.44 -49.14 -3.28
N ARG A 44 -22.54 -49.10 -1.95
CA ARG A 44 -21.48 -49.02 -0.94
C ARG A 44 -20.47 -50.18 -0.97
N ALA A 45 -19.24 -49.91 -0.54
CA ALA A 45 -18.44 -50.80 0.31
C ALA A 45 -17.64 -49.94 1.33
N VAL A 46 -17.16 -50.54 2.42
CA VAL A 46 -16.39 -49.87 3.49
C VAL A 46 -14.90 -49.92 3.18
N ASN A 47 -14.15 -48.86 3.51
CA ASN A 47 -12.78 -48.89 4.06
C ASN A 47 -12.27 -47.47 4.40
N ASP A 48 -11.11 -47.41 5.07
CA ASP A 48 -10.55 -46.23 5.73
C ASP A 48 -10.06 -45.07 4.85
N ALA A 49 -9.81 -43.95 5.54
CA ALA A 49 -8.89 -42.86 5.17
C ALA A 49 -9.17 -42.06 3.88
N ALA A 50 -9.86 -40.92 4.02
CA ALA A 50 -9.77 -39.82 3.06
C ALA A 50 -9.75 -38.44 3.75
N ILE A 51 -8.67 -37.68 3.55
CA ILE A 51 -8.58 -36.28 3.98
C ILE A 51 -9.55 -35.45 3.13
N ALA A 52 -10.51 -34.77 3.77
CA ALA A 52 -11.46 -33.87 3.11
C ALA A 52 -10.78 -32.56 2.65
N ALA A 53 -9.92 -32.66 1.64
CA ALA A 53 -9.18 -31.54 1.07
C ALA A 53 -10.14 -30.54 0.41
N ARG A 54 -10.39 -29.39 1.09
CA ARG A 54 -11.08 -28.26 0.47
C ARG A 54 -10.33 -27.81 -0.79
N ASN A 55 -11.02 -27.87 -1.92
CA ASN A 55 -10.52 -27.64 -3.27
C ASN A 55 -9.74 -26.30 -3.37
N PRO A 56 -8.40 -26.29 -3.51
CA PRO A 56 -7.56 -25.11 -3.28
C PRO A 56 -7.48 -24.18 -4.51
N ARG A 57 -8.63 -23.84 -5.11
CA ARG A 57 -8.70 -22.95 -6.29
C ARG A 57 -8.31 -21.51 -5.93
N THR A 58 -7.05 -21.19 -6.23
CA THR A 58 -6.52 -19.86 -6.57
C THR A 58 -6.94 -18.65 -5.70
N PRO A 59 -6.33 -18.44 -4.52
CA PRO A 59 -6.40 -17.17 -3.81
C PRO A 59 -5.33 -16.17 -4.32
N PHE A 60 -5.26 -15.93 -5.63
CA PHE A 60 -4.50 -14.80 -6.20
C PHE A 60 -5.43 -13.58 -6.28
N LYS A 61 -6.01 -13.21 -5.14
CA LYS A 61 -7.16 -12.31 -5.07
C LYS A 61 -6.79 -10.84 -5.25
N LYS A 62 -7.68 -10.12 -5.94
CA LYS A 62 -7.73 -8.64 -6.07
C LYS A 62 -7.58 -7.91 -4.72
N GLU A 63 -8.15 -8.49 -3.65
CA GLU A 63 -8.05 -8.08 -2.23
C GLU A 63 -6.62 -7.85 -1.72
N TYR A 64 -5.60 -8.50 -2.30
CA TYR A 64 -4.20 -8.36 -1.87
C TYR A 64 -3.66 -6.94 -2.13
N PHE A 65 -3.92 -6.43 -3.33
CA PHE A 65 -3.57 -5.06 -3.75
C PHE A 65 -4.63 -4.05 -3.31
N TRP A 66 -5.93 -4.38 -3.47
CA TRP A 66 -7.05 -3.47 -3.21
C TRP A 66 -7.63 -3.59 -1.79
N ALA A 67 -6.77 -3.68 -0.78
CA ALA A 67 -7.18 -3.85 0.62
C ALA A 67 -7.83 -2.61 1.28
N ASN A 68 -8.08 -1.54 0.51
CA ASN A 68 -8.88 -0.39 0.91
C ASN A 68 -10.36 -0.63 0.59
N ALA A 69 -10.97 -1.62 1.26
CA ALA A 69 -12.41 -1.92 1.19
C ALA A 69 -13.27 -0.86 1.91
N VAL A 70 -13.02 0.42 1.61
CA VAL A 70 -13.87 1.56 1.98
C VAL A 70 -14.94 1.79 0.91
N LEU A 71 -14.61 1.52 -0.37
CA LEU A 71 -15.57 1.65 -1.45
C LEU A 71 -16.75 0.67 -1.29
N ASP A 72 -16.47 -0.58 -0.88
CA ASP A 72 -17.51 -1.57 -0.59
C ASP A 72 -18.37 -1.19 0.62
N ASP A 73 -17.78 -0.67 1.71
CA ASP A 73 -18.52 -0.21 2.89
C ASP A 73 -19.43 0.99 2.56
N VAL A 74 -18.94 1.94 1.75
CA VAL A 74 -19.71 3.12 1.30
C VAL A 74 -20.83 2.72 0.33
N LEU A 75 -20.55 1.83 -0.64
CA LEU A 75 -21.55 1.34 -1.60
C LEU A 75 -22.61 0.44 -0.93
N GLN A 76 -22.25 -0.35 0.08
CA GLN A 76 -23.20 -1.11 0.89
C GLN A 76 -23.99 -0.21 1.86
N GLY A 77 -23.37 0.83 2.40
CA GLY A 77 -24.06 1.89 3.15
C GLY A 77 -25.12 2.58 2.30
N ALA A 78 -24.76 3.03 1.10
CA ALA A 78 -25.70 3.62 0.13
C ALA A 78 -26.85 2.67 -0.22
N ARG A 79 -26.57 1.38 -0.51
CA ARG A 79 -27.60 0.38 -0.79
C ARG A 79 -28.55 0.10 0.38
N ARG A 80 -28.13 0.31 1.63
CA ARG A 80 -28.99 0.16 2.82
C ARG A 80 -29.85 1.39 3.12
N GLY A 81 -29.59 2.54 2.50
CA GLY A 81 -30.32 3.78 2.75
C GLY A 81 -31.62 3.97 1.98
N VAL A 82 -31.98 3.09 1.05
CA VAL A 82 -33.03 3.35 0.03
C VAL A 82 -34.36 2.62 0.29
N TRP A 83 -34.40 1.58 1.12
CA TRP A 83 -35.60 0.74 1.33
C TRP A 83 -35.92 0.46 2.80
N SER A 84 -36.43 1.48 3.51
CA SER A 84 -37.27 1.30 4.70
C SER A 84 -38.14 2.52 5.00
N THR A 85 -39.21 2.72 4.24
CA THR A 85 -40.31 3.61 4.64
C THR A 85 -41.12 2.97 5.78
N ALA A 86 -41.61 3.77 6.72
CA ALA A 86 -42.28 3.29 7.93
C ALA A 86 -43.80 3.50 7.91
N VAL A 87 -44.55 2.57 8.51
CA VAL A 87 -45.97 2.73 8.90
C VAL A 87 -46.15 2.08 10.29
N PRO A 88 -46.87 2.69 11.26
CA PRO A 88 -46.80 2.26 12.66
C PRO A 88 -48.04 1.53 13.23
N GLY A 89 -47.79 0.52 14.07
CA GLY A 89 -48.42 0.28 15.39
C GLY A 89 -49.90 -0.13 15.52
N ARG A 90 -50.16 -1.15 16.36
CA ARG A 90 -51.30 -1.23 17.32
C ARG A 90 -51.11 -2.36 18.35
N ASN A 91 -51.84 -2.29 19.47
CA ASN A 91 -51.79 -3.23 20.60
C ASN A 91 -52.84 -4.35 20.49
N ALA A 92 -52.52 -5.52 21.06
CA ALA A 92 -53.37 -6.42 21.89
C ALA A 92 -52.48 -7.65 22.23
N ASP A 93 -52.11 -7.97 23.47
CA ASP A 93 -52.85 -8.27 24.72
C ASP A 93 -53.20 -9.75 24.92
N ASN A 94 -52.89 -10.22 26.14
CA ASN A 94 -53.24 -11.52 26.77
C ASN A 94 -52.64 -12.82 26.20
N ASN A 95 -52.56 -13.93 26.96
CA ASN A 95 -52.21 -14.18 28.38
C ASN A 95 -52.07 -15.72 28.60
N LYS A 96 -51.53 -16.17 29.74
CA LYS A 96 -51.69 -17.53 30.34
C LYS A 96 -51.10 -18.73 29.57
N ASP A 97 -50.74 -19.88 30.17
CA ASP A 97 -50.36 -20.31 31.54
C ASP A 97 -49.16 -21.30 31.34
N ASP A 98 -48.54 -22.07 32.26
CA ASP A 98 -48.79 -22.46 33.67
C ASP A 98 -47.44 -22.82 34.37
N ALA A 99 -47.49 -23.55 35.50
CA ALA A 99 -46.38 -24.01 36.35
C ALA A 99 -45.80 -25.41 35.93
N ALA A 100 -45.00 -26.18 36.71
CA ALA A 100 -44.54 -26.12 38.10
C ALA A 100 -43.30 -27.02 38.36
N ALA A 101 -42.56 -26.80 39.46
CA ALA A 101 -41.96 -27.82 40.37
C ALA A 101 -40.99 -27.21 41.42
N ALA A 102 -40.92 -27.81 42.62
CA ALA A 102 -39.95 -27.52 43.71
C ALA A 102 -38.96 -28.71 43.88
N ALA A 103 -38.01 -28.85 44.83
CA ALA A 103 -37.83 -28.33 46.20
C ALA A 103 -36.33 -28.47 46.67
N PRO A 104 -35.93 -28.59 47.96
CA PRO A 104 -35.83 -27.52 48.98
C PRO A 104 -34.50 -27.48 49.82
N SER A 105 -34.46 -26.52 50.79
CA SER A 105 -33.68 -26.47 52.07
C SER A 105 -32.12 -26.40 52.00
N THR A 106 -31.35 -25.93 53.02
CA THR A 106 -31.53 -25.78 54.50
C THR A 106 -31.06 -24.40 55.08
N LEU A 107 -30.91 -24.28 56.42
CA LEU A 107 -30.73 -23.06 57.25
C LEU A 107 -29.54 -23.17 58.24
N HIS A 108 -29.32 -22.12 59.08
CA HIS A 108 -28.26 -21.89 60.12
C HIS A 108 -26.95 -21.23 59.62
N ASP A 109 -26.25 -20.33 60.35
CA ASP A 109 -26.56 -19.61 61.61
C ASP A 109 -25.80 -18.25 61.74
N GLN A 110 -26.00 -17.47 62.82
CA GLN A 110 -25.22 -16.26 63.17
C GLN A 110 -24.56 -16.34 64.57
N PRO A 111 -23.45 -15.60 64.82
CA PRO A 111 -23.58 -14.33 65.56
C PRO A 111 -22.61 -13.17 65.17
N LYS A 112 -23.13 -11.93 65.15
CA LYS A 112 -22.75 -10.75 65.99
C LYS A 112 -21.36 -10.77 66.69
N ILE A 113 -20.55 -9.70 66.83
CA ILE A 113 -20.63 -8.21 66.69
C ILE A 113 -19.20 -7.73 66.23
N THR A 114 -18.92 -6.59 65.55
CA THR A 114 -18.97 -5.16 65.95
C THR A 114 -18.88 -4.21 64.74
N HIS A 115 -19.37 -2.97 64.88
CA HIS A 115 -19.26 -1.92 63.86
C HIS A 115 -17.91 -1.17 63.91
N VAL A 116 -17.36 -0.86 62.74
CA VAL A 116 -16.56 0.36 62.50
C VAL A 116 -17.20 1.08 61.32
N VAL A 117 -17.58 2.35 61.51
CA VAL A 117 -18.31 3.12 60.49
C VAL A 117 -17.32 3.81 59.54
N GLY A 118 -17.25 3.32 58.30
CA GLY A 118 -16.56 3.97 57.18
C GLY A 118 -17.50 4.09 55.98
N THR A 119 -17.71 5.30 55.47
CA THR A 119 -18.81 5.60 54.53
C THR A 119 -18.50 5.25 53.07
N HIS A 120 -18.57 3.96 52.73
CA HIS A 120 -18.51 3.47 51.34
C HIS A 120 -19.64 2.47 51.03
N ALA A 121 -20.90 2.92 51.11
CA ALA A 121 -22.09 2.04 51.02
C ALA A 121 -23.25 2.61 50.15
N THR A 122 -22.95 3.30 49.04
CA THR A 122 -23.98 3.81 48.10
C THR A 122 -23.86 3.27 46.67
N ALA A 123 -22.69 2.78 46.24
CA ALA A 123 -22.49 2.29 44.87
C ALA A 123 -23.08 0.88 44.61
N GLY A 124 -23.27 0.06 45.64
CA GLY A 124 -23.74 -1.33 45.49
C GLY A 124 -25.25 -1.46 45.27
N THR A 125 -26.04 -0.55 45.84
CA THR A 125 -27.53 -0.64 45.85
C THR A 125 -28.18 -0.15 44.55
N GLU A 126 -27.60 0.83 43.85
CA GLU A 126 -28.12 1.26 42.54
C GLU A 126 -27.97 0.16 41.47
N LEU A 127 -26.90 -0.64 41.54
CA LEU A 127 -26.62 -1.75 40.61
C LEU A 127 -27.63 -2.91 40.71
N ALA A 128 -28.33 -3.05 41.84
CA ALA A 128 -29.35 -4.07 42.06
C ALA A 128 -30.72 -3.66 41.50
N ASN A 129 -31.10 -2.38 41.62
CA ASN A 129 -32.39 -1.84 41.16
C ASN A 129 -32.34 -1.28 39.72
N GLU A 130 -31.25 -1.51 38.97
CA GLU A 130 -31.11 -0.96 37.62
C GLU A 130 -32.01 -1.68 36.60
N LEU A 131 -33.03 -0.95 36.10
CA LEU A 131 -33.96 -1.43 35.07
C LEU A 131 -33.23 -2.09 33.88
N PRO A 132 -33.67 -3.26 33.38
CA PRO A 132 -32.90 -4.06 32.42
C PRO A 132 -32.48 -3.34 31.13
N HIS A 133 -33.25 -2.34 30.69
CA HIS A 133 -32.90 -1.53 29.52
C HIS A 133 -31.70 -0.59 29.79
N ARG A 134 -31.59 -0.02 31.00
CA ARG A 134 -30.45 0.82 31.42
C ARG A 134 -29.20 -0.02 31.53
N ARG A 135 -29.27 -1.17 32.22
CA ARG A 135 -28.16 -2.12 32.33
C ARG A 135 -27.67 -2.62 30.97
N ARG A 136 -28.59 -2.96 30.05
CA ARG A 136 -28.25 -3.30 28.65
C ARG A 136 -27.65 -2.13 27.88
N LYS A 137 -28.12 -0.89 28.10
CA LYS A 137 -27.55 0.32 27.48
C LYS A 137 -26.13 0.55 27.98
N ARG A 138 -25.89 0.56 29.31
CA ARG A 138 -24.55 0.74 29.87
C ARG A 138 -23.61 -0.37 29.42
N LEU A 139 -23.98 -1.65 29.48
CA LEU A 139 -23.16 -2.76 28.96
C LEU A 139 -22.83 -2.61 27.46
N ARG A 140 -23.74 -2.03 26.66
CA ARG A 140 -23.51 -1.75 25.23
C ARG A 140 -22.67 -0.50 24.98
N GLU A 141 -22.63 0.43 25.93
CA GLU A 141 -21.79 1.64 25.92
C GLU A 141 -20.38 1.34 26.47
N GLU A 142 -20.27 0.56 27.55
CA GLU A 142 -19.05 -0.08 28.06
C GLU A 142 -18.41 -0.94 26.98
N ALA A 143 -19.16 -1.85 26.33
CA ALA A 143 -18.64 -2.65 25.21
C ALA A 143 -18.26 -1.77 23.99
N LYS A 144 -18.93 -0.63 23.77
CA LYS A 144 -18.52 0.36 22.74
C LYS A 144 -17.23 1.08 23.13
N GLN A 145 -17.05 1.41 24.40
CA GLN A 145 -15.85 2.08 24.92
C GLN A 145 -14.66 1.11 24.94
N GLN A 146 -14.88 -0.13 25.37
CA GLN A 146 -13.91 -1.22 25.27
C GLN A 146 -13.53 -1.47 23.81
N ALA A 147 -14.48 -1.68 22.89
CA ALA A 147 -14.19 -1.84 21.46
C ALA A 147 -13.61 -0.57 20.78
N ALA A 148 -13.75 0.61 21.38
CA ALA A 148 -13.08 1.83 20.93
C ALA A 148 -11.63 1.91 21.45
N SER A 149 -11.37 1.51 22.70
CA SER A 149 -10.00 1.38 23.24
C SER A 149 -9.24 0.23 22.57
N GLU A 150 -9.92 -0.89 22.34
CA GLU A 150 -9.46 -2.09 21.64
C GLU A 150 -9.75 -1.96 20.13
N THR A 151 -9.38 -0.80 19.56
CA THR A 151 -9.35 -0.63 18.11
C THR A 151 -8.22 -1.52 17.57
N GLU A 152 -8.52 -2.78 17.25
CA GLU A 152 -7.53 -3.77 16.81
C GLU A 152 -6.77 -3.24 15.58
N ILE A 153 -5.48 -2.96 15.77
CA ILE A 153 -4.63 -2.41 14.72
C ILE A 153 -4.32 -3.51 13.72
N ARG A 154 -4.99 -3.45 12.55
CA ARG A 154 -4.85 -4.44 11.46
C ARG A 154 -3.37 -4.76 11.20
N PRO A 155 -2.98 -6.05 11.13
CA PRO A 155 -1.58 -6.45 11.03
C PRO A 155 -0.92 -5.98 9.73
N ASP A 156 0.41 -5.82 9.78
CA ASP A 156 1.27 -5.51 8.61
C ASP A 156 1.00 -6.51 7.46
N ALA A 157 1.13 -6.08 6.20
CA ALA A 157 1.04 -6.98 5.05
C ALA A 157 2.09 -8.11 5.14
N SER A 158 3.26 -7.80 5.70
CA SER A 158 4.29 -8.80 6.04
C SER A 158 3.81 -9.82 7.08
N ALA A 159 3.07 -9.37 8.11
CA ALA A 159 2.50 -10.24 9.13
C ALA A 159 1.35 -11.11 8.59
N ALA A 160 0.49 -10.56 7.73
CA ALA A 160 -0.57 -11.32 7.05
C ALA A 160 0.03 -12.45 6.18
N LEU A 161 1.01 -12.13 5.33
CA LEU A 161 1.73 -13.13 4.52
C LEU A 161 2.43 -14.18 5.38
N SER A 162 3.02 -13.80 6.52
CA SER A 162 3.66 -14.72 7.47
C SER A 162 2.66 -15.71 8.07
N THR A 163 1.44 -15.28 8.39
CA THR A 163 0.36 -16.17 8.85
C THR A 163 -0.15 -17.06 7.72
N SER A 164 -0.31 -16.55 6.49
CA SER A 164 -0.63 -17.38 5.33
C SER A 164 0.45 -18.42 5.01
N ALA A 165 1.73 -18.12 5.25
CA ALA A 165 2.83 -19.06 5.12
C ALA A 165 2.85 -20.13 6.22
N GLN A 166 2.41 -19.80 7.44
CA GLN A 166 2.26 -20.78 8.53
C GLN A 166 1.11 -21.77 8.29
N ALA A 167 0.03 -21.37 7.63
CA ALA A 167 -1.10 -22.23 7.28
C ALA A 167 -0.77 -23.27 6.17
N LEU A 168 0.46 -23.33 5.69
CA LEU A 168 0.93 -24.24 4.65
C LEU A 168 1.94 -25.27 5.21
N PRO A 169 2.03 -26.48 4.63
CA PRO A 169 2.96 -27.52 5.09
C PRO A 169 4.42 -27.04 5.15
N ALA A 170 5.15 -27.49 6.16
CA ALA A 170 6.47 -26.95 6.52
C ALA A 170 7.48 -26.91 5.36
N GLN A 171 7.49 -27.94 4.50
CA GLN A 171 8.40 -28.05 3.36
C GLN A 171 7.85 -27.45 2.04
N SER A 172 6.61 -26.93 2.01
CA SER A 172 5.98 -26.44 0.78
C SER A 172 6.77 -25.30 0.12
N LEU A 173 7.02 -25.39 -1.20
CA LEU A 173 7.59 -24.30 -1.99
C LEU A 173 6.75 -23.01 -1.87
N ARG A 174 5.42 -23.15 -1.79
CA ARG A 174 4.48 -22.03 -1.61
C ARG A 174 4.62 -21.36 -0.24
N ARG A 175 4.95 -22.13 0.81
CA ARG A 175 5.32 -21.59 2.13
C ARG A 175 6.62 -20.77 2.03
N ARG A 176 7.66 -21.32 1.40
CA ARG A 176 8.92 -20.60 1.17
C ARG A 176 8.69 -19.29 0.41
N PHE A 177 7.96 -19.34 -0.70
CA PHE A 177 7.62 -18.17 -1.52
C PHE A 177 6.91 -17.07 -0.71
N PHE A 178 5.84 -17.40 0.02
CA PHE A 178 5.13 -16.39 0.82
C PHE A 178 5.98 -15.84 1.98
N THR A 179 6.89 -16.63 2.57
CA THR A 179 7.80 -16.12 3.61
C THR A 179 8.85 -15.16 3.05
N TYR A 180 9.44 -15.44 1.87
CA TYR A 180 10.35 -14.48 1.21
C TYR A 180 9.60 -13.23 0.73
N LEU A 181 8.41 -13.38 0.14
CA LEU A 181 7.54 -12.26 -0.22
C LEU A 181 7.13 -11.42 1.00
N ALA A 182 7.00 -12.01 2.19
CA ALA A 182 6.75 -11.26 3.42
C ALA A 182 7.94 -10.39 3.85
N LEU A 183 9.20 -10.75 3.53
CA LEU A 183 10.38 -9.93 3.81
C LEU A 183 10.41 -8.65 2.97
N THR A 184 9.92 -8.69 1.72
CA THR A 184 10.02 -7.55 0.78
C THR A 184 9.04 -6.40 1.07
N LYS A 185 8.18 -6.53 2.10
CA LYS A 185 7.07 -5.60 2.43
C LYS A 185 6.33 -5.10 1.17
N PRO A 186 5.67 -5.98 0.38
CA PRO A 186 5.30 -5.71 -1.01
C PRO A 186 4.40 -4.50 -1.24
N ARG A 187 3.52 -4.13 -0.29
CA ARG A 187 2.72 -2.88 -0.38
C ARG A 187 3.57 -1.61 -0.27
N LEU A 188 4.61 -1.62 0.57
CA LEU A 188 5.56 -0.52 0.70
C LEU A 188 6.46 -0.44 -0.53
N SER A 189 6.98 -1.58 -0.98
CA SER A 189 7.81 -1.66 -2.20
C SER A 189 7.05 -1.24 -3.45
N PHE A 190 5.75 -1.55 -3.57
CA PHE A 190 4.91 -1.05 -4.67
C PHE A 190 4.79 0.48 -4.66
N LEU A 191 4.58 1.10 -3.48
CA LEU A 191 4.53 2.56 -3.36
C LEU A 191 5.88 3.21 -3.70
N ILE A 192 7.00 2.63 -3.24
CA ILE A 192 8.36 3.10 -3.57
C ILE A 192 8.63 3.03 -5.09
N VAL A 193 8.20 1.95 -5.75
CA VAL A 193 8.34 1.82 -7.21
C VAL A 193 7.45 2.84 -7.92
N LEU A 194 6.19 3.01 -7.51
CA LEU A 194 5.27 4.00 -8.07
C LEU A 194 5.83 5.42 -7.99
N THR A 195 6.47 5.77 -6.88
CA THR A 195 7.05 7.10 -6.66
C THR A 195 8.38 7.32 -7.38
N ALA A 196 9.02 6.26 -7.89
CA ALA A 196 10.08 6.35 -8.89
C ALA A 196 9.52 6.43 -10.33
N THR A 197 8.40 5.76 -10.64
CA THR A 197 7.84 5.80 -12.01
C THR A 197 7.13 7.09 -12.38
N VAL A 198 6.54 7.82 -11.42
CA VAL A 198 5.85 9.08 -11.74
C VAL A 198 6.81 10.18 -12.22
N PRO A 199 7.96 10.46 -11.55
CA PRO A 199 8.95 11.43 -12.04
C PRO A 199 9.53 11.09 -13.41
N TYR A 200 9.72 9.80 -13.70
CA TYR A 200 10.08 9.32 -15.03
C TYR A 200 8.99 9.69 -16.06
N ALA A 201 7.73 9.36 -15.78
CA ALA A 201 6.61 9.64 -16.70
C ALA A 201 6.33 11.15 -16.92
N ILE A 202 6.50 12.00 -15.90
CA ILE A 202 6.26 13.45 -16.03
C ILE A 202 7.48 14.26 -16.50
N TYR A 203 8.63 13.61 -16.74
CA TYR A 203 9.83 14.29 -17.24
C TYR A 203 9.55 15.08 -18.54
N PRO A 204 10.03 16.35 -18.66
CA PRO A 204 9.89 17.15 -19.87
C PRO A 204 10.92 16.69 -20.93
N VAL A 205 10.50 15.75 -21.78
CA VAL A 205 11.29 15.30 -22.93
C VAL A 205 11.34 16.44 -23.97
N PRO A 206 12.53 16.81 -24.49
CA PRO A 206 12.67 17.80 -25.56
C PRO A 206 11.88 17.44 -26.82
N ALA A 207 11.37 18.44 -27.55
CA ALA A 207 10.58 18.20 -28.76
C ALA A 207 11.34 17.39 -29.82
N LEU A 208 12.64 17.65 -29.99
CA LEU A 208 13.55 16.91 -30.89
C LEU A 208 13.68 15.40 -30.57
N LEU A 209 13.29 14.98 -29.36
CA LEU A 209 13.30 13.58 -28.90
C LEU A 209 11.88 13.01 -28.71
N ALA A 210 10.84 13.77 -29.06
CA ALA A 210 9.46 13.29 -29.11
C ALA A 210 9.14 12.83 -30.54
N PRO A 211 8.77 11.55 -30.78
CA PRO A 211 8.45 11.11 -32.13
C PRO A 211 7.18 11.81 -32.64
N ALA A 212 7.27 12.50 -33.77
CA ALA A 212 6.15 13.22 -34.39
C ALA A 212 4.91 12.33 -34.64
N ALA A 213 5.11 11.02 -34.78
CA ALA A 213 4.06 10.03 -35.01
C ALA A 213 3.38 9.46 -33.74
N THR A 214 3.77 9.87 -32.52
CA THR A 214 3.17 9.34 -31.28
C THR A 214 2.84 10.42 -30.26
N SER A 215 1.58 10.49 -29.85
CA SER A 215 1.04 11.45 -28.87
C SER A 215 1.54 11.28 -27.43
N THR A 216 2.45 10.34 -27.18
CA THR A 216 3.18 10.18 -25.91
C THR A 216 4.69 10.24 -26.14
N PRO A 217 5.46 11.03 -25.36
CA PRO A 217 6.91 11.08 -25.50
C PRO A 217 7.52 9.74 -25.04
N SER A 218 8.14 9.01 -25.97
CA SER A 218 8.48 7.60 -25.81
C SER A 218 9.79 7.35 -25.05
N LEU A 219 9.81 7.71 -23.76
CA LEU A 219 10.84 7.22 -22.82
C LEU A 219 10.87 5.69 -22.83
N SER A 220 12.05 5.08 -22.83
CA SER A 220 12.21 3.64 -23.12
C SER A 220 11.44 2.74 -22.15
N THR A 221 10.59 1.87 -22.69
CA THR A 221 9.84 0.88 -21.90
C THR A 221 10.77 -0.14 -21.24
N LEU A 222 11.94 -0.40 -21.83
CA LEU A 222 12.97 -1.29 -21.29
C LEU A 222 13.65 -0.67 -20.06
N THR A 223 14.02 0.61 -20.11
CA THR A 223 14.54 1.32 -18.93
C THR A 223 13.51 1.44 -17.83
N LEU A 224 12.23 1.64 -18.16
CA LEU A 224 11.15 1.62 -17.17
C LEU A 224 11.01 0.24 -16.50
N LEU A 225 11.18 -0.85 -17.26
CA LEU A 225 11.23 -2.22 -16.71
C LEU A 225 12.43 -2.42 -15.77
N PHE A 226 13.63 -1.95 -16.14
CA PHE A 226 14.81 -2.04 -15.27
C PHE A 226 14.73 -1.13 -14.04
N LEU A 227 14.20 0.09 -14.17
CA LEU A 227 13.93 1.01 -13.06
C LEU A 227 12.96 0.38 -12.06
N THR A 228 11.83 -0.16 -12.54
CA THR A 228 10.80 -0.77 -11.67
C THR A 228 11.31 -2.04 -10.99
N THR A 229 11.92 -2.97 -11.73
CA THR A 229 12.44 -4.23 -11.18
C THR A 229 13.65 -4.00 -10.26
N GLY A 230 14.61 -3.18 -10.66
CA GLY A 230 15.78 -2.82 -9.86
C GLY A 230 15.43 -2.09 -8.57
N THR A 231 14.48 -1.15 -8.62
CA THR A 231 13.96 -0.45 -7.43
C THR A 231 13.18 -1.41 -6.51
N ALA A 232 12.38 -2.33 -7.06
CA ALA A 232 11.67 -3.34 -6.27
C ALA A 232 12.64 -4.29 -5.54
N LEU A 233 13.71 -4.73 -6.21
CA LEU A 233 14.76 -5.58 -5.65
C LEU A 233 15.60 -4.85 -4.59
N SER A 234 15.97 -3.59 -4.85
CA SER A 234 16.67 -2.73 -3.87
C SER A 234 15.81 -2.49 -2.63
N SER A 235 14.50 -2.25 -2.80
CA SER A 235 13.54 -2.14 -1.70
C SER A 235 13.38 -3.47 -0.94
N ALA A 236 13.36 -4.62 -1.63
CA ALA A 236 13.33 -5.94 -1.00
C ALA A 236 14.56 -6.18 -0.11
N SER A 237 15.74 -5.80 -0.59
CA SER A 237 17.00 -5.85 0.16
C SER A 237 16.95 -4.98 1.42
N ALA A 238 16.66 -3.68 1.27
CA ALA A 238 16.57 -2.71 2.36
C ALA A 238 15.53 -3.12 3.44
N ASN A 239 14.37 -3.61 3.02
CA ASN A 239 13.34 -4.11 3.93
C ASN A 239 13.77 -5.37 4.70
N THR A 240 14.51 -6.27 4.05
CA THR A 240 15.05 -7.47 4.70
C THR A 240 16.13 -7.12 5.71
N PHE A 241 17.04 -6.18 5.41
CA PHE A 241 18.04 -5.68 6.35
C PHE A 241 17.42 -5.03 7.60
N ASN A 242 16.40 -4.18 7.47
CA ASN A 242 15.69 -3.65 8.65
C ASN A 242 15.11 -4.79 9.50
N MET A 243 14.52 -5.84 8.90
CA MET A 243 13.99 -6.98 9.69
C MET A 243 15.09 -7.85 10.31
N LEU A 244 16.31 -7.85 9.78
CA LEU A 244 17.47 -8.54 10.36
C LEU A 244 18.03 -7.82 11.58
N PHE A 245 18.01 -6.48 11.58
CA PHE A 245 18.57 -5.65 12.66
C PHE A 245 17.62 -5.44 13.85
N GLU A 246 16.30 -5.49 13.65
CA GLU A 246 15.29 -5.20 14.69
C GLU A 246 14.44 -6.38 15.27
N PRO A 247 14.74 -7.70 15.13
CA PRO A 247 13.84 -8.77 15.59
C PRO A 247 13.33 -8.65 17.03
N ALA A 248 14.18 -8.23 17.97
CA ALA A 248 13.84 -8.09 19.39
C ALA A 248 12.94 -6.88 19.71
N HIS A 249 12.87 -5.89 18.80
CA HIS A 249 12.00 -4.72 18.94
C HIS A 249 10.71 -4.91 18.15
N ASP A 250 10.79 -5.52 16.96
CA ASP A 250 9.61 -5.94 16.19
C ASP A 250 8.73 -6.92 16.99
N ALA A 251 9.33 -7.77 17.84
CA ALA A 251 8.62 -8.68 18.75
C ALA A 251 7.71 -7.97 19.78
N LYS A 252 8.01 -6.71 20.14
CA LYS A 252 7.32 -5.95 21.20
C LYS A 252 6.09 -5.18 20.70
N MET A 253 5.85 -5.14 19.39
CA MET A 253 4.79 -4.34 18.77
C MET A 253 3.67 -5.22 18.20
N SER A 254 2.41 -4.79 18.38
CA SER A 254 1.21 -5.50 17.93
C SER A 254 1.25 -5.81 16.44
N ARG A 255 1.67 -4.81 15.65
CA ARG A 255 1.72 -4.82 14.18
C ARG A 255 2.84 -5.71 13.61
N THR A 256 3.96 -5.88 14.32
CA THR A 256 5.20 -6.45 13.75
C THR A 256 5.69 -7.73 14.43
N LYS A 257 5.15 -8.10 15.61
CA LYS A 257 5.43 -9.39 16.29
C LYS A 257 5.21 -10.62 15.40
N ASN A 258 4.39 -10.46 14.36
CA ASN A 258 4.05 -11.49 13.40
C ASN A 258 4.94 -11.54 12.14
N ARG A 259 6.08 -10.83 12.08
CA ARG A 259 7.02 -10.83 10.94
C ARG A 259 7.82 -12.14 10.78
N PRO A 260 8.35 -12.46 9.58
CA PRO A 260 9.02 -13.73 9.31
C PRO A 260 10.19 -14.07 10.25
N LEU A 261 11.06 -13.10 10.50
CA LEU A 261 12.27 -13.26 11.31
C LEU A 261 11.99 -13.27 12.82
N VAL A 262 10.89 -12.64 13.27
CA VAL A 262 10.43 -12.73 14.66
C VAL A 262 9.87 -14.12 14.95
N ARG A 263 9.08 -14.67 14.01
CA ARG A 263 8.43 -15.99 14.12
C ARG A 263 9.32 -17.18 13.69
N GLY A 264 10.61 -16.95 13.42
CA GLY A 264 11.54 -18.00 13.00
C GLY A 264 11.21 -18.69 11.66
N LEU A 265 10.42 -18.08 10.78
CA LEU A 265 9.95 -18.69 9.53
C LEU A 265 11.03 -18.81 8.45
N VAL A 266 12.07 -17.97 8.54
CA VAL A 266 13.30 -18.00 7.74
C VAL A 266 14.46 -17.77 8.71
N SER A 267 15.58 -18.47 8.50
CA SER A 267 16.78 -18.29 9.33
C SER A 267 17.48 -16.97 9.04
N LYS A 268 18.16 -16.38 10.03
CA LYS A 268 18.93 -15.12 9.84
C LYS A 268 19.95 -15.22 8.70
N ARG A 269 20.61 -16.37 8.54
CA ARG A 269 21.55 -16.64 7.42
C ARG A 269 20.84 -16.61 6.06
N ALA A 270 19.69 -17.27 5.91
CA ALA A 270 18.94 -17.29 4.66
C ALA A 270 18.33 -15.91 4.31
N ALA A 271 17.86 -15.15 5.30
CA ALA A 271 17.44 -13.76 5.09
C ALA A 271 18.61 -12.84 4.71
N LEU A 272 19.81 -13.03 5.28
CA LEU A 272 21.00 -12.28 4.88
C LEU A 272 21.41 -12.56 3.42
N VAL A 273 21.44 -13.83 3.02
CA VAL A 273 21.71 -14.22 1.63
C VAL A 273 20.65 -13.64 0.68
N PHE A 274 19.36 -13.66 1.07
CA PHE A 274 18.29 -13.04 0.29
C PHE A 274 18.44 -11.52 0.17
N ALA A 275 18.83 -10.83 1.26
CA ALA A 275 19.07 -9.38 1.25
C ALA A 275 20.25 -9.01 0.35
N LEU A 276 21.35 -9.77 0.40
CA LEU A 276 22.52 -9.57 -0.45
C LEU A 276 22.21 -9.87 -1.92
N ALA A 277 21.54 -10.99 -2.22
CA ALA A 277 21.18 -11.37 -3.58
C ALA A 277 20.19 -10.39 -4.23
N THR A 278 19.15 -9.97 -3.52
CA THR A 278 18.22 -8.94 -4.02
C THR A 278 18.87 -7.57 -4.13
N GLY A 279 19.81 -7.22 -3.25
CA GLY A 279 20.61 -6.00 -3.36
C GLY A 279 21.48 -6.02 -4.62
N ALA A 280 22.35 -7.03 -4.76
CA ALA A 280 23.25 -7.15 -5.90
C ALA A 280 22.49 -7.22 -7.24
N ALA A 281 21.43 -8.03 -7.34
CA ALA A 281 20.60 -8.10 -8.54
C ALA A 281 19.91 -6.77 -8.84
N GLY A 282 19.32 -6.11 -7.83
CA GLY A 282 18.64 -4.82 -8.01
C GLY A 282 19.58 -3.72 -8.48
N LEU A 283 20.76 -3.61 -7.87
CA LEU A 283 21.77 -2.63 -8.25
C LEU A 283 22.37 -2.92 -9.64
N ALA A 284 22.59 -4.19 -10.00
CA ALA A 284 23.01 -4.56 -11.35
C ALA A 284 21.94 -4.21 -12.41
N SER A 285 20.66 -4.49 -12.15
CA SER A 285 19.55 -4.09 -13.04
C SER A 285 19.47 -2.57 -13.23
N LEU A 286 19.72 -1.78 -12.18
CA LEU A 286 19.77 -0.32 -12.29
C LEU A 286 21.03 0.15 -13.05
N HIS A 287 22.18 -0.48 -12.83
CA HIS A 287 23.46 -0.05 -13.42
C HIS A 287 23.51 -0.29 -14.93
N TYR A 288 23.18 -1.51 -15.37
CA TYR A 288 23.22 -1.90 -16.79
C TYR A 288 21.95 -1.54 -17.56
N GLY A 289 20.80 -1.43 -16.87
CA GLY A 289 19.50 -1.22 -17.50
C GLY A 289 18.93 0.20 -17.37
N VAL A 290 19.55 1.07 -16.57
CA VAL A 290 19.13 2.46 -16.37
C VAL A 290 20.30 3.42 -16.51
N ASN A 291 21.18 3.52 -15.50
CA ASN A 291 22.50 4.17 -15.55
C ASN A 291 23.24 4.00 -14.20
N PRO A 292 24.57 4.22 -14.16
CA PRO A 292 25.35 4.12 -12.92
C PRO A 292 24.89 5.07 -11.80
N THR A 293 24.37 6.26 -12.13
CA THR A 293 23.90 7.25 -11.14
C THR A 293 22.67 6.75 -10.39
N VAL A 294 21.69 6.16 -11.08
CA VAL A 294 20.51 5.52 -10.47
C VAL A 294 20.90 4.31 -9.62
N ALA A 295 21.90 3.53 -10.05
CA ALA A 295 22.44 2.43 -9.24
C ALA A 295 23.13 2.93 -7.96
N PHE A 296 23.91 4.00 -8.04
CA PHE A 296 24.52 4.64 -6.87
C PHE A 296 23.46 5.17 -5.89
N LEU A 297 22.43 5.87 -6.39
CA LEU A 297 21.28 6.31 -5.57
C LEU A 297 20.57 5.13 -4.90
N GLY A 298 20.34 4.03 -5.61
CA GLY A 298 19.75 2.81 -5.06
C GLY A 298 20.60 2.19 -3.94
N GLY A 299 21.91 2.09 -4.14
CA GLY A 299 22.86 1.55 -3.16
C GLY A 299 22.97 2.43 -1.91
N LEU A 300 23.08 3.75 -2.12
CA LEU A 300 23.02 4.77 -1.07
C LEU A 300 21.70 4.67 -0.28
N ASN A 301 20.57 4.43 -0.93
CA ASN A 301 19.29 4.31 -0.25
C ASN A 301 19.18 3.04 0.61
N ILE A 302 19.71 1.90 0.13
CA ILE A 302 19.83 0.67 0.94
C ILE A 302 20.69 0.94 2.19
N ALA A 303 21.85 1.60 2.02
CA ALA A 303 22.77 1.93 3.11
C ALA A 303 22.15 2.90 4.12
N LEU A 304 21.54 4.01 3.65
CA LEU A 304 20.87 4.98 4.51
C LEU A 304 19.71 4.37 5.30
N TYR A 305 18.87 3.53 4.67
CA TYR A 305 17.76 2.87 5.38
C TYR A 305 18.26 1.86 6.41
N ALA A 306 19.16 0.96 6.01
CA ALA A 306 19.60 -0.16 6.83
C ALA A 306 20.63 0.24 7.90
N ALA A 307 21.68 0.98 7.54
CA ALA A 307 22.80 1.28 8.43
C ALA A 307 22.63 2.58 9.23
N VAL A 308 21.89 3.58 8.71
CA VAL A 308 21.73 4.88 9.38
C VAL A 308 20.35 5.02 10.04
N TYR A 309 19.27 5.02 9.26
CA TYR A 309 17.91 5.22 9.76
C TYR A 309 17.48 4.13 10.76
N THR A 310 17.75 2.85 10.46
CA THR A 310 17.34 1.73 11.32
C THR A 310 17.85 1.86 12.77
N PRO A 311 19.15 2.01 13.06
CA PRO A 311 19.60 2.25 14.42
C PRO A 311 19.19 3.62 14.98
N LEU A 312 19.16 4.68 14.15
CA LEU A 312 18.86 6.05 14.60
C LEU A 312 17.47 6.19 15.24
N LYS A 313 16.48 5.37 14.83
CA LYS A 313 15.15 5.25 15.49
C LYS A 313 15.20 5.03 17.01
N ARG A 314 16.29 4.46 17.54
CA ARG A 314 16.50 4.24 18.99
C ARG A 314 17.34 5.33 19.65
N LEU A 315 18.11 6.10 18.87
CA LEU A 315 19.08 7.08 19.37
C LEU A 315 18.47 8.50 19.46
N SER A 316 17.74 8.94 18.43
CA SER A 316 17.27 10.33 18.32
C SER A 316 15.97 10.46 17.53
N VAL A 317 15.18 11.49 17.85
CA VAL A 317 14.00 11.92 17.06
C VAL A 317 14.35 12.35 15.64
N VAL A 318 15.64 12.67 15.37
CA VAL A 318 16.17 12.98 14.03
C VAL A 318 15.97 11.83 13.04
N ASN A 319 15.69 10.61 13.51
CA ASN A 319 15.35 9.46 12.66
C ASN A 319 14.24 9.77 11.64
N THR A 320 13.22 10.57 11.99
CA THR A 320 12.12 10.89 11.07
C THR A 320 12.61 11.69 9.86
N TRP A 321 13.60 12.58 10.04
CA TRP A 321 14.19 13.37 8.96
C TRP A 321 15.10 12.52 8.06
N VAL A 322 15.91 11.63 8.64
CA VAL A 322 16.75 10.70 7.84
C VAL A 322 15.88 9.69 7.08
N GLY A 323 14.78 9.23 7.69
CA GLY A 323 13.76 8.44 7.00
C GLY A 323 13.09 9.21 5.86
N ALA A 324 12.83 10.51 6.04
CA ALA A 324 12.28 11.35 4.99
C ALA A 324 13.24 11.49 3.79
N VAL A 325 14.56 11.60 4.02
CA VAL A 325 15.57 11.57 2.94
C VAL A 325 15.51 10.25 2.16
N VAL A 326 15.48 9.11 2.85
CA VAL A 326 15.32 7.77 2.24
C VAL A 326 14.08 7.69 1.34
N GLY A 327 12.96 8.29 1.76
CA GLY A 327 11.73 8.36 0.95
C GLY A 327 11.77 9.40 -0.19
N GLY A 328 12.70 10.35 -0.17
CA GLY A 328 12.91 11.34 -1.24
C GLY A 328 13.87 10.89 -2.36
N ILE A 329 14.65 9.82 -2.14
CA ILE A 329 15.56 9.28 -3.16
C ILE A 329 14.85 8.55 -4.33
N PRO A 330 13.78 7.74 -4.15
CA PRO A 330 13.11 7.07 -5.27
C PRO A 330 12.59 8.04 -6.35
N PRO A 331 12.03 9.22 -6.03
CA PRO A 331 11.74 10.24 -7.04
C PRO A 331 12.96 10.72 -7.85
N LEU A 332 14.11 10.93 -7.19
CA LEU A 332 15.36 11.31 -7.85
C LEU A 332 15.87 10.18 -8.76
N MET A 333 15.75 8.91 -8.34
CA MET A 333 16.03 7.76 -9.19
C MET A 333 15.13 7.74 -10.44
N GLY A 334 13.85 8.11 -10.29
CA GLY A 334 12.91 8.25 -11.40
C GLY A 334 13.29 9.34 -12.40
N TRP A 335 13.62 10.53 -11.88
CA TRP A 335 14.01 11.67 -12.70
C TRP A 335 15.34 11.43 -13.43
N THR A 336 16.36 10.95 -12.72
CA THR A 336 17.68 10.62 -13.30
C THR A 336 17.65 9.45 -14.28
N ALA A 337 16.64 8.57 -14.19
CA ALA A 337 16.39 7.52 -15.19
C ALA A 337 15.83 8.08 -16.52
N ALA A 338 14.99 9.12 -16.48
CA ALA A 338 14.47 9.78 -17.68
C ALA A 338 15.48 10.77 -18.25
N ALA A 339 16.12 11.59 -17.40
CA ALA A 339 17.18 12.50 -17.80
C ALA A 339 18.34 11.76 -18.50
N GLY A 340 18.70 10.56 -18.04
CA GLY A 340 19.74 9.72 -18.67
C GLY A 340 19.40 9.21 -20.08
N GLN A 341 18.17 9.38 -20.58
CA GLN A 341 17.78 9.11 -21.98
C GLN A 341 17.78 10.37 -22.86
N CYS A 342 17.76 11.55 -22.25
CA CYS A 342 17.76 12.84 -22.94
C CYS A 342 19.05 13.64 -22.73
N ALA A 343 20.02 13.07 -22.00
CA ALA A 343 21.33 13.64 -21.77
C ALA A 343 22.12 13.69 -23.09
N THR A 344 22.66 14.87 -23.42
CA THR A 344 23.51 15.08 -24.59
C THR A 344 25.00 15.06 -24.22
N GLY A 345 25.34 15.18 -22.94
CA GLY A 345 26.67 14.91 -22.42
C GLY A 345 26.92 13.42 -22.19
N ALA A 346 28.01 13.10 -21.49
CA ALA A 346 28.41 11.72 -21.17
C ALA A 346 27.52 11.04 -20.10
N GLY A 347 26.29 11.52 -19.86
CA GLY A 347 25.36 11.00 -18.84
C GLY A 347 25.91 11.11 -17.41
N ALA A 348 26.79 12.09 -17.17
CA ALA A 348 27.55 12.20 -15.93
C ALA A 348 26.64 12.50 -14.74
N TRP A 349 26.98 12.01 -13.54
CA TRP A 349 26.14 12.21 -12.36
C TRP A 349 25.90 13.70 -12.04
N HIS A 350 26.87 14.58 -12.33
CA HIS A 350 26.70 16.04 -12.25
C HIS A 350 25.59 16.56 -13.19
N GLU A 351 25.54 16.09 -14.43
CA GLU A 351 24.53 16.48 -15.43
C GLU A 351 23.12 16.06 -14.96
N LEU A 352 22.99 14.80 -14.52
CA LEU A 352 21.70 14.22 -14.13
C LEU A 352 21.15 14.75 -12.78
N LEU A 353 22.03 15.09 -11.83
CA LEU A 353 21.63 15.53 -10.48
C LEU A 353 21.80 17.02 -10.20
N LEU A 354 22.65 17.73 -10.94
CA LEU A 354 22.98 19.15 -10.70
C LEU A 354 22.89 20.02 -11.97
N GLY A 355 22.65 19.44 -13.14
CA GLY A 355 22.39 20.20 -14.37
C GLY A 355 21.07 20.98 -14.31
N PRO A 356 20.82 21.93 -15.23
CA PRO A 356 19.67 22.82 -15.19
C PRO A 356 18.32 22.08 -15.21
N GLY A 357 18.24 20.94 -15.91
CA GLY A 357 17.06 20.07 -15.91
C GLY A 357 16.82 19.25 -14.63
N SER A 358 17.72 19.27 -13.64
CA SER A 358 17.61 18.43 -12.44
C SER A 358 16.56 18.91 -11.42
N ALA A 359 16.20 20.20 -11.45
CA ALA A 359 15.38 20.84 -10.42
C ALA A 359 14.00 20.18 -10.21
N GLY A 360 13.36 19.69 -11.29
CA GLY A 360 12.10 18.96 -11.20
C GLY A 360 12.20 17.67 -10.36
N GLY A 361 13.32 16.94 -10.49
CA GLY A 361 13.60 15.74 -9.70
C GLY A 361 13.76 16.05 -8.21
N TRP A 362 14.49 17.13 -7.89
CA TRP A 362 14.65 17.61 -6.51
C TRP A 362 13.33 18.08 -5.91
N LEU A 363 12.47 18.76 -6.68
CA LEU A 363 11.15 19.18 -6.23
C LEU A 363 10.22 17.98 -5.96
N LEU A 364 10.28 16.92 -6.77
CA LEU A 364 9.51 15.69 -6.55
C LEU A 364 10.05 14.88 -5.36
N GLY A 365 11.37 14.87 -5.15
CA GLY A 365 12.00 14.36 -3.94
C GLY A 365 11.59 15.16 -2.69
N ALA A 366 11.55 16.49 -2.78
CA ALA A 366 11.12 17.39 -1.71
C ALA A 366 9.62 17.26 -1.38
N LEU A 367 8.77 17.02 -2.39
CA LEU A 367 7.34 16.73 -2.22
C LEU A 367 7.14 15.48 -1.36
N LEU A 368 7.85 14.38 -1.67
CA LEU A 368 7.80 13.16 -0.87
C LEU A 368 8.47 13.31 0.51
N PHE A 369 9.58 14.04 0.59
CA PHE A 369 10.23 14.37 1.86
C PHE A 369 9.25 15.09 2.80
N ALA A 370 8.56 16.13 2.30
CA ALA A 370 7.59 16.89 3.06
C ALA A 370 6.34 16.07 3.41
N TRP A 371 5.75 15.34 2.46
CA TRP A 371 4.55 14.52 2.66
C TRP A 371 4.70 13.47 3.77
N GLN A 372 5.89 12.90 3.95
CA GLN A 372 6.13 11.87 4.96
C GLN A 372 5.88 12.35 6.39
N PHE A 373 6.06 13.63 6.71
CA PHE A 373 5.89 14.15 8.07
C PHE A 373 4.43 14.17 8.55
N PRO A 374 3.44 14.78 7.86
CA PRO A 374 2.04 14.67 8.26
C PRO A 374 1.55 13.22 8.28
N HIS A 375 2.01 12.37 7.34
CA HIS A 375 1.67 10.95 7.32
C HIS A 375 2.20 10.19 8.56
N PHE A 376 3.51 10.28 8.81
CA PHE A 376 4.17 9.53 9.88
C PHE A 376 3.82 10.07 11.27
N ASN A 377 3.75 11.38 11.46
CA ASN A 377 3.45 11.98 12.75
C ASN A 377 2.01 11.67 13.21
N ALA A 378 1.07 11.57 12.26
CA ALA A 378 -0.30 11.11 12.48
C ALA A 378 -0.38 9.60 12.81
N LEU A 379 0.32 8.76 12.03
CA LEU A 379 0.36 7.32 12.27
C LEU A 379 0.98 7.00 13.64
N SER A 380 2.16 7.56 13.90
CA SER A 380 2.95 7.31 15.12
C SER A 380 2.26 7.78 16.40
N TRP A 381 1.38 8.79 16.33
CA TRP A 381 0.53 9.19 17.46
C TRP A 381 -0.36 8.06 18.00
N THR A 382 -0.86 7.22 17.10
CA THR A 382 -1.80 6.13 17.42
C THR A 382 -1.09 4.95 18.10
N ILE A 383 0.18 4.73 17.76
CA ILE A 383 1.05 3.64 18.29
C ILE A 383 2.18 4.17 19.18
N ARG A 384 2.03 5.36 19.77
CA ARG A 384 3.10 6.06 20.50
C ARG A 384 3.56 5.29 21.75
N GLU A 385 2.65 4.62 22.44
CA GLU A 385 2.97 3.81 23.63
C GLU A 385 3.69 2.50 23.24
N GLU A 386 3.35 1.90 22.09
CA GLU A 386 4.13 0.78 21.53
C GLU A 386 5.56 1.23 21.15
N TYR A 387 5.72 2.42 20.56
CA TYR A 387 7.05 3.00 20.31
C TYR A 387 7.85 3.20 21.60
N ARG A 388 7.21 3.71 22.66
CA ARG A 388 7.81 3.90 23.98
C ARG A 388 8.23 2.56 24.61
N ASN A 389 7.33 1.58 24.64
CA ASN A 389 7.57 0.26 25.24
C ASN A 389 8.61 -0.58 24.47
N ALA A 390 8.73 -0.37 23.16
CA ALA A 390 9.80 -0.96 22.34
C ALA A 390 11.15 -0.23 22.45
N GLY A 391 11.20 0.97 23.05
CA GLY A 391 12.43 1.74 23.25
C GLY A 391 12.84 2.64 22.07
N TYR A 392 11.91 3.00 21.19
CA TYR A 392 12.15 3.93 20.08
C TYR A 392 11.95 5.38 20.51
N ARG A 393 12.79 6.31 20.05
CA ARG A 393 12.73 7.74 20.39
C ARG A 393 11.98 8.52 19.31
N MET A 394 10.64 8.57 19.45
CA MET A 394 9.73 9.18 18.46
C MET A 394 9.07 10.46 19.00
N LEU A 395 8.92 11.48 18.15
CA LEU A 395 8.25 12.75 18.52
C LEU A 395 6.85 12.53 19.12
N ALA A 396 6.12 11.56 18.60
CA ALA A 396 4.75 11.23 19.01
C ALA A 396 4.56 10.87 20.50
N TRP A 397 5.62 10.47 21.23
CA TRP A 397 5.57 10.34 22.70
C TRP A 397 6.55 11.25 23.42
N THR A 398 7.68 11.63 22.80
CA THR A 398 8.68 12.50 23.44
C THR A 398 8.27 13.98 23.48
N ASN A 399 7.51 14.47 22.49
CA ASN A 399 6.99 15.83 22.46
C ASN A 399 5.77 15.95 21.50
N ALA A 400 4.57 15.70 22.02
CA ALA A 400 3.31 15.72 21.26
C ALA A 400 3.08 17.02 20.47
N ARG A 401 3.25 18.17 21.14
CA ARG A 401 3.13 19.51 20.55
C ARG A 401 4.10 19.74 19.39
N MET A 402 5.33 19.25 19.50
CA MET A 402 6.32 19.32 18.42
C MET A 402 6.01 18.34 17.29
N ASN A 403 5.50 17.14 17.58
CA ASN A 403 5.01 16.19 16.58
C ASN A 403 3.93 16.84 15.68
N GLY A 404 2.96 17.54 16.30
CA GLY A 404 1.96 18.34 15.57
C GLY A 404 2.55 19.51 14.80
N ARG A 405 3.43 20.30 15.42
CA ARG A 405 4.09 21.47 14.79
C ARG A 405 4.94 21.09 13.58
N VAL A 406 5.63 19.95 13.63
CA VAL A 406 6.42 19.41 12.50
C VAL A 406 5.49 18.98 11.38
N ALA A 407 4.39 18.27 11.67
CA ALA A 407 3.41 17.89 10.66
C ALA A 407 2.84 19.12 9.92
N LEU A 408 2.44 20.17 10.66
CA LEU A 408 1.92 21.41 10.07
C LEU A 408 2.95 22.15 9.21
N ARG A 409 4.20 22.28 9.68
CA ARG A 409 5.28 22.93 8.92
C ARG A 409 5.53 22.26 7.57
N TYR A 410 5.55 20.93 7.54
CA TYR A 410 5.77 20.20 6.29
C TYR A 410 4.52 20.13 5.40
N SER A 411 3.30 20.13 5.96
CA SER A 411 2.08 20.36 5.17
C SER A 411 2.12 21.71 4.43
N LEU A 412 2.58 22.77 5.10
CA LEU A 412 2.76 24.09 4.47
C LEU A 412 3.88 24.11 3.42
N LEU A 413 4.98 23.35 3.62
CA LEU A 413 6.11 23.31 2.68
C LEU A 413 5.73 22.78 1.29
N MET A 414 4.66 21.99 1.15
CA MET A 414 4.26 21.48 -0.17
C MET A 414 3.63 22.52 -1.09
N PHE A 415 3.17 23.66 -0.58
CA PHE A 415 2.69 24.76 -1.43
C PHE A 415 3.81 25.34 -2.32
N PRO A 416 4.94 25.86 -1.79
CA PRO A 416 6.03 26.35 -2.63
C PRO A 416 6.70 25.25 -3.47
N VAL A 417 6.67 23.98 -3.04
CA VAL A 417 7.14 22.86 -3.86
C VAL A 417 6.25 22.64 -5.09
N CYS A 418 4.92 22.68 -4.94
CA CYS A 418 4.00 22.62 -6.08
C CYS A 418 4.12 23.84 -7.02
N VAL A 419 4.31 25.05 -6.47
CA VAL A 419 4.62 26.25 -7.26
C VAL A 419 5.93 26.08 -8.03
N GLY A 420 6.97 25.53 -7.39
CA GLY A 420 8.25 25.24 -8.03
C GLY A 420 8.14 24.29 -9.23
N LEU A 421 7.25 23.28 -9.17
CA LEU A 421 7.03 22.35 -10.28
C LEU A 421 6.42 23.03 -11.51
N ALA A 422 5.55 24.03 -11.32
CA ALA A 422 5.03 24.85 -12.41
C ALA A 422 6.08 25.86 -12.92
N ALA A 423 6.83 26.51 -12.02
CA ALA A 423 7.86 27.48 -12.37
C ALA A 423 9.03 26.86 -13.15
N VAL A 424 9.46 25.63 -12.79
CA VAL A 424 10.46 24.83 -13.54
C VAL A 424 9.86 24.22 -14.82
N GLY A 425 8.54 24.35 -15.03
CA GLY A 425 7.87 23.90 -16.24
C GLY A 425 7.65 22.39 -16.35
N VAL A 426 7.66 21.66 -15.22
CA VAL A 426 7.27 20.24 -15.16
C VAL A 426 5.76 20.12 -15.36
N THR A 427 5.01 21.01 -14.70
CA THR A 427 3.56 21.13 -14.80
C THR A 427 3.14 22.49 -15.39
N ASP A 428 1.86 22.62 -15.74
CA ASP A 428 1.21 23.91 -15.96
C ASP A 428 0.92 24.65 -14.62
N TRP A 429 0.40 25.89 -14.70
CA TRP A 429 -0.02 26.69 -13.55
C TRP A 429 -1.38 26.25 -12.96
N GLY A 430 -2.21 25.53 -13.72
CA GLY A 430 -3.44 24.90 -13.21
C GLY A 430 -3.16 23.85 -12.14
N PHE A 431 -2.02 23.15 -12.23
CA PHE A 431 -1.52 22.29 -11.16
C PHE A 431 -1.37 23.02 -9.82
N VAL A 432 -0.96 24.29 -9.84
CA VAL A 432 -0.83 25.08 -8.60
C VAL A 432 -2.21 25.23 -7.96
N ALA A 433 -3.23 25.63 -8.73
CA ALA A 433 -4.60 25.75 -8.21
C ALA A 433 -5.17 24.40 -7.71
N THR A 434 -5.07 23.33 -8.51
CA THR A 434 -5.65 22.02 -8.16
C THR A 434 -4.92 21.34 -7.01
N SER A 435 -3.58 21.40 -6.98
CA SER A 435 -2.80 20.87 -5.85
C SER A 435 -2.92 21.73 -4.59
N SER A 436 -3.11 23.06 -4.69
CA SER A 436 -3.35 23.94 -3.54
C SER A 436 -4.62 23.57 -2.77
N ALA A 437 -5.69 23.12 -3.43
CA ALA A 437 -6.88 22.62 -2.74
C ALA A 437 -6.58 21.37 -1.88
N ILE A 438 -5.81 20.43 -2.43
CA ILE A 438 -5.46 19.16 -1.76
C ILE A 438 -4.41 19.37 -0.66
N ASN A 439 -3.42 20.25 -0.89
CA ASN A 439 -2.48 20.75 0.11
C ASN A 439 -3.23 21.48 1.24
N GLY A 440 -4.24 22.29 0.91
CA GLY A 440 -5.10 23.00 1.86
C GLY A 440 -5.88 22.06 2.77
N TRP A 441 -6.50 21.02 2.22
CA TRP A 441 -7.21 19.99 3.00
C TRP A 441 -6.28 19.29 4.01
N MET A 442 -5.09 18.86 3.58
CA MET A 442 -4.13 18.21 4.48
C MET A 442 -3.49 19.20 5.47
N THR A 443 -3.34 20.47 5.10
CA THR A 443 -2.86 21.54 5.99
C THR A 443 -3.90 21.87 7.08
N TYR A 444 -5.18 21.93 6.74
CA TYR A 444 -6.27 22.06 7.71
C TYR A 444 -6.31 20.87 8.67
N ALA A 445 -6.16 19.64 8.17
CA ALA A 445 -6.05 18.45 9.00
C ALA A 445 -4.82 18.50 9.92
N ALA A 446 -3.68 19.01 9.45
CA ALA A 446 -2.45 19.17 10.22
C ALA A 446 -2.54 20.29 11.27
N ALA A 447 -3.19 21.40 10.95
CA ALA A 447 -3.47 22.49 11.88
C ALA A 447 -4.37 22.01 13.03
N ARG A 448 -5.42 21.22 12.72
CA ARG A 448 -6.24 20.56 13.75
C ARG A 448 -5.46 19.52 14.57
N PHE A 449 -4.60 18.72 13.94
CA PHE A 449 -3.76 17.76 14.63
C PHE A 449 -2.78 18.44 15.60
N TRP A 450 -2.21 19.58 15.21
CA TRP A 450 -1.38 20.41 16.09
C TRP A 450 -2.17 21.07 17.22
N TRP A 451 -3.29 21.75 16.91
CA TRP A 451 -4.09 22.49 17.88
C TRP A 451 -4.68 21.60 18.98
N TYR A 452 -5.13 20.40 18.62
CA TYR A 452 -5.69 19.42 19.56
C TYR A 452 -4.65 18.41 20.06
N GLU A 453 -3.36 18.62 19.79
CA GLU A 453 -2.23 17.72 20.13
C GLU A 453 -2.58 16.23 19.91
N GLY A 454 -3.12 15.91 18.72
CA GLY A 454 -3.52 14.56 18.31
C GLY A 454 -4.84 14.01 18.89
N ALA A 455 -5.47 14.70 19.83
CA ALA A 455 -6.75 14.30 20.42
C ALA A 455 -7.94 14.47 19.45
N ARG A 456 -9.16 14.14 19.93
CA ARG A 456 -10.44 14.30 19.19
C ARG A 456 -10.44 13.67 17.78
N GLY A 457 -9.75 12.54 17.62
CA GLY A 457 -9.63 11.81 16.34
C GLY A 457 -8.80 12.51 15.25
N THR A 458 -8.17 13.64 15.54
CA THR A 458 -7.44 14.45 14.53
C THR A 458 -6.27 13.70 13.90
N ALA A 459 -5.58 12.84 14.64
CA ALA A 459 -4.55 11.96 14.11
C ALA A 459 -5.07 11.04 13.00
N ARG A 460 -6.25 10.44 13.18
CA ARG A 460 -6.89 9.59 12.15
C ARG A 460 -7.31 10.41 10.94
N ALA A 461 -7.81 11.63 11.15
CA ALA A 461 -8.16 12.54 10.05
C ALA A 461 -6.93 12.94 9.21
N LEU A 462 -5.82 13.34 9.85
CA LEU A 462 -4.57 13.69 9.16
C LEU A 462 -3.96 12.48 8.45
N PHE A 463 -3.97 11.30 9.07
CA PHE A 463 -3.52 10.07 8.43
C PHE A 463 -4.30 9.80 7.13
N TRP A 464 -5.64 9.82 7.17
CA TRP A 464 -6.45 9.58 5.97
C TRP A 464 -6.31 10.69 4.91
N ALA A 465 -6.19 11.96 5.32
CA ALA A 465 -5.87 13.04 4.40
C ALA A 465 -4.54 12.79 3.67
N SER A 466 -3.48 12.40 4.40
CA SER A 466 -2.18 12.08 3.79
C SER A 466 -2.20 10.86 2.86
N VAL A 467 -2.98 9.82 3.18
CA VAL A 467 -3.12 8.61 2.35
C VAL A 467 -3.77 8.92 0.99
N TRP A 468 -4.70 9.87 0.93
CA TRP A 468 -5.32 10.32 -0.31
C TRP A 468 -4.55 11.43 -1.03
N HIS A 469 -3.89 12.33 -0.27
CA HIS A 469 -3.12 13.46 -0.79
C HIS A 469 -2.07 13.03 -1.82
N LEU A 470 -1.17 12.11 -1.49
CA LEU A 470 -0.05 11.77 -2.38
C LEU A 470 -0.52 11.16 -3.72
N PRO A 471 -1.41 10.15 -3.76
CA PRO A 471 -1.96 9.66 -5.02
C PRO A 471 -2.67 10.75 -5.84
N ILE A 472 -3.45 11.63 -5.20
CA ILE A 472 -4.18 12.70 -5.91
C ILE A 472 -3.19 13.72 -6.49
N VAL A 473 -2.22 14.21 -5.71
CA VAL A 473 -1.24 15.20 -6.19
C VAL A 473 -0.34 14.63 -7.29
N LEU A 474 0.06 13.36 -7.22
CA LEU A 474 0.81 12.71 -8.30
C LEU A 474 -0.03 12.55 -9.58
N VAL A 475 -1.32 12.18 -9.46
CA VAL A 475 -2.24 12.12 -10.62
C VAL A 475 -2.51 13.51 -11.20
N LEU A 476 -2.67 14.54 -10.36
CA LEU A 476 -2.80 15.93 -10.82
C LEU A 476 -1.52 16.39 -11.54
N ALA A 477 -0.32 16.06 -11.04
CA ALA A 477 0.94 16.40 -11.70
C ALA A 477 1.09 15.71 -13.07
N MET A 478 0.56 14.49 -13.24
CA MET A 478 0.49 13.81 -14.53
C MET A 478 -0.55 14.45 -15.47
N ALA A 479 -1.74 14.77 -14.96
CA ALA A 479 -2.81 15.41 -15.73
C ALA A 479 -2.48 16.84 -16.15
N HIS A 480 -1.68 17.56 -15.37
CA HIS A 480 -1.19 18.91 -15.64
C HIS A 480 0.25 18.94 -16.18
N LYS A 481 0.75 17.85 -16.79
CA LYS A 481 2.07 17.84 -17.43
C LYS A 481 2.14 18.96 -18.48
N LYS A 482 3.22 19.77 -18.46
CA LYS A 482 3.30 20.97 -19.32
C LYS A 482 3.09 20.63 -20.80
N GLY A 483 2.25 21.41 -21.46
CA GLY A 483 1.87 21.23 -22.87
C GLY A 483 1.04 19.97 -23.17
N LEU A 484 0.53 19.23 -22.18
CA LEU A 484 -0.36 18.09 -22.43
C LEU A 484 -1.72 18.57 -22.96
N TRP A 485 -2.36 19.51 -22.27
CA TRP A 485 -3.66 20.07 -22.69
C TRP A 485 -3.60 20.81 -24.03
N GLN A 486 -2.48 21.49 -24.33
CA GLN A 486 -2.24 22.10 -25.64
C GLN A 486 -2.31 21.04 -26.76
N ARG A 487 -1.59 19.93 -26.61
CA ARG A 487 -1.60 18.82 -27.59
C ARG A 487 -2.94 18.11 -27.67
N VAL A 488 -3.64 17.94 -26.57
CA VAL A 488 -5.02 17.39 -26.57
C VAL A 488 -5.98 18.34 -27.30
N TRP A 489 -5.84 19.65 -27.14
CA TRP A 489 -6.65 20.65 -27.83
C TRP A 489 -6.37 20.66 -29.34
N ASN A 490 -5.10 20.80 -29.75
CA ASN A 490 -4.68 20.71 -31.16
C ASN A 490 -5.15 19.38 -31.81
N SER A 491 -5.07 18.26 -31.09
CA SER A 491 -5.52 16.95 -31.58
C SER A 491 -7.05 16.78 -31.68
N VAL A 492 -7.84 17.71 -31.14
CA VAL A 492 -9.32 17.65 -31.13
C VAL A 492 -9.93 18.74 -32.02
N VAL A 493 -9.30 19.90 -32.10
CA VAL A 493 -9.77 21.09 -32.83
C VAL A 493 -9.07 21.26 -34.18
N GLY A 494 -7.96 20.53 -34.39
CA GLY A 494 -6.97 20.84 -35.42
C GLY A 494 -5.89 21.77 -34.88
N GLU A 495 -4.74 21.82 -35.53
CA GLU A 495 -3.84 22.95 -35.32
C GLU A 495 -4.46 24.19 -35.97
N PRO A 496 -4.40 25.37 -35.33
CA PRO A 496 -4.66 26.59 -36.07
C PRO A 496 -3.62 26.68 -37.18
N VAL A 497 -4.05 26.94 -38.41
CA VAL A 497 -3.14 27.46 -39.43
C VAL A 497 -2.73 28.84 -38.92
N VAL A 498 -1.57 28.91 -38.30
CA VAL A 498 -0.81 30.14 -38.24
C VAL A 498 -0.32 30.33 -39.66
N GLU A 499 -0.93 31.27 -40.37
CA GLU A 499 -0.30 31.84 -41.55
C GLU A 499 0.99 32.48 -41.02
N GLU A 500 2.13 31.92 -41.42
CA GLU A 500 3.44 32.52 -41.14
C GLU A 500 3.48 33.78 -42.00
N ASP A 501 3.16 34.94 -41.39
CA ASP A 501 3.39 36.24 -42.00
C ASP A 501 4.86 36.28 -42.44
N GLU A 502 5.09 36.44 -43.75
CA GLU A 502 6.43 36.49 -44.34
C GLU A 502 7.13 37.80 -43.93
N GLU A 503 7.69 37.84 -42.71
CA GLU A 503 8.64 38.88 -42.32
C GLU A 503 9.89 38.76 -43.21
N GLU A 504 10.03 39.69 -44.15
CA GLU A 504 11.15 39.79 -45.09
C GLU A 504 12.46 40.07 -44.34
N ASP A 505 13.17 39.01 -43.93
CA ASP A 505 14.58 39.08 -43.49
C ASP A 505 15.47 39.43 -44.70
N ASP A 506 15.63 40.72 -44.99
CA ASP A 506 16.47 41.27 -46.05
C ASP A 506 17.93 40.76 -45.93
N GLU A 507 18.31 39.82 -46.80
CA GLU A 507 19.67 39.25 -46.84
C GLU A 507 20.67 40.28 -47.38
N TYR A 508 21.26 41.08 -46.48
CA TYR A 508 22.23 42.12 -46.83
C TYR A 508 23.60 41.51 -47.19
N TRP A 509 23.81 41.27 -48.48
CA TRP A 509 25.09 40.79 -49.03
C TRP A 509 26.15 41.92 -49.05
N ASP A 510 26.97 42.00 -48.01
CA ASP A 510 28.22 42.77 -48.03
C ASP A 510 29.27 42.05 -48.91
N GLU A 511 29.44 42.52 -50.16
CA GLU A 511 30.53 42.11 -51.07
C GLU A 511 31.87 42.76 -50.68
N ASP A 512 32.50 42.31 -49.59
CA ASP A 512 33.85 42.76 -49.19
C ASP A 512 34.97 41.99 -49.93
N GLU A 513 35.95 42.73 -50.47
CA GLU A 513 36.83 42.29 -51.58
C GLU A 513 38.00 41.33 -51.20
N ASP A 514 38.48 40.58 -52.21
CA ASP A 514 39.61 39.62 -52.18
C ASP A 514 41.00 40.29 -51.92
N GLU A 515 41.23 40.92 -50.77
CA GLU A 515 42.50 41.59 -50.48
C GLU A 515 43.62 40.63 -50.00
N GLN A 516 44.42 40.13 -50.94
CA GLN A 516 45.57 39.25 -50.67
C GLN A 516 46.66 39.90 -49.82
N LYS A 517 46.73 39.60 -48.51
CA LYS A 517 47.84 40.01 -47.62
C LYS A 517 48.51 38.82 -46.94
N ALA A 518 49.82 38.72 -47.14
CA ALA A 518 50.62 37.56 -46.75
C ALA A 518 50.97 37.52 -45.24
N VAL A 519 50.95 36.32 -44.66
CA VAL A 519 51.36 36.07 -43.26
C VAL A 519 52.89 35.99 -43.16
N PRO A 520 53.55 36.76 -42.27
CA PRO A 520 55.01 36.75 -42.15
C PRO A 520 55.54 35.55 -41.36
N GLN A 521 56.68 34.99 -41.81
CA GLN A 521 57.43 33.99 -41.03
C GLN A 521 58.39 34.66 -40.02
N PRO A 522 58.60 34.08 -38.83
CA PRO A 522 59.55 34.61 -37.85
C PRO A 522 61.02 34.35 -38.26
N PRO A 523 61.97 35.28 -37.99
CA PRO A 523 63.36 35.12 -38.39
C PRO A 523 64.08 34.02 -37.60
N GLY A 524 64.90 33.23 -38.31
CA GLY A 524 65.62 32.08 -37.75
C GLY A 524 66.80 32.45 -36.84
N LYS A 525 67.13 31.54 -35.90
CA LYS A 525 68.34 31.62 -35.07
C LYS A 525 69.53 30.94 -35.79
N PRO A 526 70.75 31.48 -35.71
CA PRO A 526 71.93 30.87 -36.32
C PRO A 526 72.37 29.58 -35.59
N LEU A 527 73.02 28.69 -36.34
CA LEU A 527 73.52 27.39 -35.88
C LEU A 527 74.90 27.51 -35.20
N VAL A 528 75.12 26.72 -34.14
CA VAL A 528 76.42 26.48 -33.49
C VAL A 528 76.50 24.95 -33.23
N PRO A 529 77.67 24.29 -33.43
CA PRO A 529 77.68 22.92 -33.97
C PRO A 529 77.65 21.77 -32.94
N VAL A 530 77.50 20.57 -33.50
CA VAL A 530 77.46 19.25 -32.84
C VAL A 530 78.70 18.94 -32.00
N ALA A 531 78.47 18.37 -30.82
CA ALA A 531 79.41 17.46 -30.15
C ALA A 531 78.63 16.20 -29.73
N GLY A 532 79.07 15.02 -30.17
CA GLY A 532 78.36 13.76 -29.95
C GLY A 532 79.16 12.75 -29.12
N ARG A 533 78.43 11.83 -28.49
CA ARG A 533 78.84 10.49 -28.05
C ARG A 533 77.63 9.56 -28.10
#